data_AF-A0A2N2L1A5-F1
#
_entry.id   AF-A0A2N2L1A5-F1
#
_cell.length_a   1.000
_cell.length_b   1.000
_cell.length_c   1.000
_cell.angle_alpha   90.00
_cell.angle_beta   90.00
_cell.angle_gamma   90.00
#
_symmetry.space_group_name_H-M   'P 1'
#
loop_
_entity.id
_entity.type
_entity.pdbx_description
1 polymer ?
#
loop_
_entity_poly.entity_id
_entity_poly.type
_entity_poly.pdbx_seq_one_letter_code
_entity_poly.pdbx_strand_id
1 'polypeptide(L)'
;MIFTDRSWVEIDLSAFHHNLKELKRFLSPDCGFMQIVKADAYGHGAYEIANAALEEGAALLGVANYEEGKLLRLQGITAPILILSPSLPSEIDGILDYSLTTSISEPQFARELAKAAASQGITAKVHIKIDTGMHRSGCSPEQFASLYDSVSSLDSLEIEGIFSHFAASEQDRIYSSIQEQAFGEIDLPAEPRFRHIANSSAVVNGFGLGSNLVRLGILSYGIYTHPDQQGKLDIKPVMTFKSTLSLVKEIKQGEGLGYNLTWHSPRDGRYGIIPVGYADGYDYLLGNKALVSTAMGLSPVIGKVSMDMITIDLTDMPGLKAGDELVLLGGDNPETRAENIASLYGGSAYELLCQVGRRARRYYFKEDRLFSSAPLARRDFVPADFSDSKLSSIIEAAVSQRLGSDEIGALVYQEMLARLFFDKDQNIHYRKGFHHTIKLIDGDDPAFFEVQTTLSYRKVLDNDYFIVACAQSEEVLQAYFKRSDVEYRWLMDDNFELTPQRFSISSIKVADIELETAVQQSLDCLEIRCSHPSLNNLVGSEQDFVINTRTYYPRNSHQLSVFITEPTQGVSISLESPDCIQNVECIPIYSGQNKYPAISRRSSRILVETDPQQWIFPMSGVVFAY
;
A
#
# COMPACT_ATOMS: atom_id res chain seq x y z
N MET A 1 22.37 -15.04 7.48
CA MET A 1 21.52 -13.95 8.02
C MET A 1 20.67 -14.56 9.11
N ILE A 2 20.46 -13.89 10.24
CA ILE A 2 19.57 -14.39 11.30
C ILE A 2 18.23 -13.68 11.09
N PHE A 3 17.25 -14.39 10.54
CA PHE A 3 15.87 -13.90 10.51
C PHE A 3 15.28 -14.03 11.92
N THR A 4 14.61 -12.98 12.40
CA THR A 4 13.94 -12.98 13.71
C THR A 4 12.52 -13.56 13.65
N ASP A 5 12.07 -13.96 12.46
CA ASP A 5 10.72 -14.48 12.22
C ASP A 5 10.63 -15.97 12.60
N ARG A 6 9.47 -16.39 13.12
CA ARG A 6 9.20 -17.82 13.43
C ARG A 6 9.15 -18.71 12.18
N SER A 7 8.77 -18.12 11.05
CA SER A 7 8.73 -18.74 9.72
C SER A 7 8.84 -17.66 8.65
N TRP A 8 9.43 -18.01 7.51
CA TRP A 8 9.66 -17.09 6.39
C TRP A 8 9.76 -17.86 5.09
N VAL A 9 9.56 -17.14 3.99
CA VAL A 9 9.72 -17.65 2.62
C VAL A 9 10.91 -16.96 1.99
N GLU A 10 11.84 -17.73 1.45
CA GLU A 10 12.95 -17.26 0.63
C GLU A 10 12.60 -17.45 -0.84
N ILE A 11 12.76 -16.40 -1.65
CA ILE A 11 12.52 -16.38 -3.08
C ILE A 11 13.87 -16.13 -3.77
N ASP A 12 14.41 -17.14 -4.43
CA ASP A 12 15.68 -17.06 -5.14
C ASP A 12 15.46 -16.56 -6.58
N LEU A 13 15.68 -15.27 -6.81
CA LEU A 13 15.58 -14.68 -8.14
C LEU A 13 16.68 -15.20 -9.07
N SER A 14 17.84 -15.61 -8.56
CA SER A 14 18.89 -16.22 -9.37
C SER A 14 18.46 -17.59 -9.91
N ALA A 15 17.76 -18.40 -9.12
CA ALA A 15 17.12 -19.63 -9.59
C ALA A 15 16.05 -19.33 -10.65
N PHE A 16 15.24 -18.29 -10.46
CA PHE A 16 14.25 -17.87 -11.45
C PHE A 16 14.89 -17.46 -12.79
N HIS A 17 15.95 -16.64 -12.77
CA HIS A 17 16.73 -16.28 -13.96
C HIS A 17 17.32 -17.51 -14.65
N HIS A 18 17.88 -18.46 -13.89
CA HIS A 18 18.38 -19.73 -14.41
C HIS A 18 17.28 -20.53 -15.13
N ASN A 19 16.12 -20.68 -14.50
CA ASN A 19 15.00 -21.42 -15.09
C ASN A 19 14.49 -20.78 -16.39
N LEU A 20 14.42 -19.44 -16.45
CA LEU A 20 14.07 -18.74 -17.67
C LEU A 20 15.08 -19.00 -18.79
N LYS A 21 16.38 -19.00 -18.49
CA LYS A 21 17.42 -19.35 -19.47
C LYS A 21 17.27 -20.78 -19.99
N GLU A 22 16.97 -21.72 -19.09
CA GLU A 22 16.73 -23.12 -19.47
C GLU A 22 15.50 -23.26 -20.39
N LEU A 23 14.39 -22.60 -20.06
CA LEU A 23 13.18 -22.63 -20.87
C LEU A 23 13.35 -21.95 -22.24
N LYS A 24 14.12 -20.85 -22.30
CA LYS A 24 14.41 -20.13 -23.55
C LYS A 24 15.15 -20.99 -24.57
N ARG A 25 15.87 -22.05 -24.16
CA ARG A 25 16.53 -22.98 -25.08
C ARG A 25 15.56 -23.75 -26.00
N PHE A 26 14.29 -23.81 -25.63
CA PHE A 26 13.23 -24.46 -26.39
C PHE A 26 12.49 -23.49 -27.31
N LEU A 27 12.80 -22.20 -27.27
CA LEU A 27 12.17 -21.18 -28.09
C LEU A 27 12.93 -20.98 -29.39
N SER A 28 12.21 -20.68 -30.47
CA SER A 28 12.84 -20.18 -31.69
C SER A 28 13.40 -18.76 -31.46
N PRO A 29 14.44 -18.33 -32.18
CA PRO A 29 15.10 -17.04 -31.95
C PRO A 29 14.16 -15.82 -31.99
N ASP A 30 13.13 -15.86 -32.83
CA ASP A 30 12.17 -14.76 -33.01
C ASP A 30 10.93 -14.87 -32.09
N CYS A 31 10.88 -15.89 -31.23
CA CYS A 31 9.74 -16.11 -30.33
C CYS A 31 9.97 -15.39 -28.99
N GLY A 32 9.09 -14.43 -28.68
CA GLY A 32 9.06 -13.78 -27.38
C GLY A 32 8.45 -14.67 -26.30
N PHE A 33 8.53 -14.22 -25.05
CA PHE A 33 7.78 -14.84 -23.95
C PHE A 33 6.99 -13.82 -23.14
N MET A 34 5.83 -14.27 -22.67
CA MET A 34 5.02 -13.62 -21.66
C MET A 34 5.23 -14.36 -20.34
N GLN A 35 5.61 -13.62 -19.30
CA GLN A 35 5.72 -14.21 -17.96
C GLN A 35 4.35 -14.21 -17.27
N ILE A 36 3.91 -15.39 -16.84
CA ILE A 36 2.66 -15.52 -16.08
C ILE A 36 2.93 -15.22 -14.61
N VAL A 37 2.35 -14.13 -14.11
CA VAL A 37 2.52 -13.62 -12.73
C VAL A 37 1.20 -13.54 -11.96
N LYS A 38 0.14 -14.19 -12.46
CA LYS A 38 -1.14 -14.29 -11.76
C LYS A 38 -1.03 -14.98 -10.39
N ALA A 39 -2.01 -14.75 -9.52
CA ALA A 39 -2.06 -15.25 -8.14
C ALA A 39 -0.77 -14.92 -7.39
N ASP A 40 -0.36 -13.65 -7.43
CA ASP A 40 0.86 -13.15 -6.80
C ASP A 40 2.13 -13.90 -7.26
N ALA A 41 2.26 -14.14 -8.58
CA ALA A 41 3.27 -15.01 -9.18
C ALA A 41 3.32 -16.40 -8.51
N TYR A 42 2.14 -17.02 -8.36
CA TYR A 42 1.95 -18.29 -7.65
C TYR A 42 2.50 -18.25 -6.21
N GLY A 43 2.26 -17.15 -5.50
CA GLY A 43 2.72 -16.92 -4.13
C GLY A 43 4.19 -16.48 -3.98
N HIS A 44 4.92 -16.31 -5.09
CA HIS A 44 6.33 -15.90 -5.07
C HIS A 44 6.52 -14.39 -4.95
N GLY A 45 5.51 -13.60 -5.30
CA GLY A 45 5.58 -12.14 -5.34
C GLY A 45 5.56 -11.58 -6.75
N ALA A 46 4.39 -11.08 -7.16
CA ALA A 46 4.15 -10.65 -8.53
C ALA A 46 5.06 -9.52 -8.97
N TYR A 47 5.30 -8.51 -8.13
CA TYR A 47 6.14 -7.37 -8.47
C TYR A 47 7.60 -7.77 -8.71
N GLU A 48 8.17 -8.51 -7.78
CA GLU A 48 9.58 -8.92 -7.84
C GLU A 48 9.83 -9.89 -8.99
N ILE A 49 8.94 -10.85 -9.20
CA ILE A 49 9.02 -11.78 -10.34
C ILE A 49 8.78 -11.06 -11.66
N ALA A 50 7.84 -10.11 -11.73
CA ALA A 50 7.61 -9.31 -12.93
C ALA A 50 8.88 -8.55 -13.33
N ASN A 51 9.53 -7.85 -12.41
CA ASN A 51 10.78 -7.15 -12.70
C ASN A 51 11.89 -8.11 -13.14
N ALA A 52 12.09 -9.23 -12.43
CA ALA A 52 13.10 -10.23 -12.82
C ALA A 52 12.83 -10.80 -14.22
N ALA A 53 11.57 -11.02 -14.60
CA ALA A 53 11.22 -11.49 -15.93
C ALA A 53 11.41 -10.41 -17.01
N LEU A 54 11.11 -9.15 -16.70
CA LEU A 54 11.34 -8.01 -17.60
C LEU A 54 12.84 -7.77 -17.83
N GLU A 55 13.69 -7.93 -16.80
CA GLU A 55 15.16 -7.93 -16.95
C GLU A 55 15.64 -9.01 -17.93
N GLU A 56 14.92 -10.14 -17.99
CA GLU A 56 15.16 -11.24 -18.91
C GLU A 56 14.46 -11.04 -20.27
N GLY A 57 13.85 -9.89 -20.53
CA GLY A 57 13.23 -9.58 -21.83
C GLY A 57 11.84 -10.16 -22.04
N ALA A 58 11.06 -10.35 -20.96
CA ALA A 58 9.64 -10.66 -21.10
C ALA A 58 8.94 -9.58 -21.93
N ALA A 59 8.23 -9.98 -22.99
CA ALA A 59 7.52 -9.06 -23.88
C ALA A 59 6.22 -8.54 -23.24
N LEU A 60 5.58 -9.37 -22.43
CA LEU A 60 4.36 -9.07 -21.70
C LEU A 60 4.36 -9.78 -20.33
N LEU A 61 3.50 -9.30 -19.43
CA LEU A 61 3.11 -10.02 -18.22
C LEU A 61 1.68 -10.53 -18.35
N GLY A 62 1.40 -11.72 -17.82
CA GLY A 62 0.08 -12.32 -17.82
C GLY A 62 -0.51 -12.43 -16.42
N VAL A 63 -1.67 -11.79 -16.19
CA VAL A 63 -2.43 -11.81 -14.93
C VAL A 63 -3.78 -12.49 -15.11
N ALA A 64 -4.45 -12.87 -14.02
CA ALA A 64 -5.75 -13.52 -14.07
C ALA A 64 -6.89 -12.53 -14.25
N ASN A 65 -6.83 -11.37 -13.61
CA ASN A 65 -7.91 -10.39 -13.50
C ASN A 65 -7.36 -8.96 -13.48
N TYR A 66 -8.28 -7.98 -13.49
CA TYR A 66 -7.97 -6.56 -13.46
C TYR A 66 -7.20 -6.14 -12.18
N GLU A 67 -7.63 -6.59 -10.99
CA GLU A 67 -7.00 -6.17 -9.73
C GLU A 67 -5.52 -6.54 -9.65
N GLU A 68 -5.14 -7.73 -10.12
CA GLU A 68 -3.73 -8.12 -10.22
C GLU A 68 -2.92 -7.20 -11.16
N GLY A 69 -3.50 -6.83 -12.31
CA GLY A 69 -2.86 -5.91 -13.26
C GLY A 69 -2.73 -4.49 -12.72
N LYS A 70 -3.78 -3.99 -12.05
CA LYS A 70 -3.80 -2.71 -11.35
C LYS A 70 -2.73 -2.64 -10.26
N LEU A 71 -2.60 -3.68 -9.44
CA LEU A 71 -1.58 -3.73 -8.39
C LEU A 71 -0.17 -3.57 -8.97
N LEU A 72 0.15 -4.26 -10.06
CA LEU A 72 1.44 -4.10 -10.74
C LEU A 72 1.66 -2.68 -11.27
N ARG A 73 0.61 -2.03 -11.80
CA ARG A 73 0.66 -0.64 -12.25
C ARG A 73 0.91 0.33 -11.09
N LEU A 74 0.22 0.16 -9.98
CA LEU A 74 0.42 0.96 -8.76
C LEU A 74 1.84 0.79 -8.18
N GLN A 75 2.48 -0.36 -8.44
CA GLN A 75 3.87 -0.62 -8.06
C GLN A 75 4.89 -0.14 -9.10
N GLY A 76 4.44 0.52 -10.17
CA GLY A 76 5.30 1.16 -11.17
C GLY A 76 5.67 0.30 -12.39
N ILE A 77 5.07 -0.87 -12.57
CA ILE A 77 5.28 -1.67 -13.79
C ILE A 77 4.62 -0.97 -14.98
N THR A 78 5.41 -0.63 -15.99
CA THR A 78 4.94 0.03 -17.23
C THR A 78 4.87 -0.91 -18.44
N ALA A 79 5.42 -2.12 -18.32
CA ALA A 79 5.38 -3.12 -19.39
C ALA A 79 3.94 -3.53 -19.74
N PRO A 80 3.67 -4.06 -20.95
CA PRO A 80 2.34 -4.55 -21.32
C PRO A 80 1.87 -5.68 -20.39
N ILE A 81 0.61 -5.61 -19.95
CA ILE A 81 -0.01 -6.61 -19.06
C ILE A 81 -1.29 -7.11 -19.73
N LEU A 82 -1.39 -8.41 -19.95
CA LEU A 82 -2.58 -9.08 -20.48
C LEU A 82 -3.38 -9.75 -19.35
N ILE A 83 -4.66 -9.41 -19.25
CA ILE A 83 -5.64 -10.14 -18.46
C ILE A 83 -6.09 -11.38 -19.25
N LEU A 84 -5.78 -12.57 -18.72
CA LEU A 84 -5.96 -13.84 -19.42
C LEU A 84 -7.38 -14.43 -19.32
N SER A 85 -8.14 -14.00 -18.32
CA SER A 85 -9.52 -14.42 -18.09
C SER A 85 -10.50 -13.41 -18.69
N PRO A 86 -11.74 -13.82 -18.99
CA PRO A 86 -12.79 -12.86 -19.33
C PRO A 86 -12.96 -11.84 -18.19
N SER A 87 -12.96 -10.56 -18.55
CA SER A 87 -13.22 -9.46 -17.63
C SER A 87 -14.72 -9.18 -17.50
N LEU A 88 -15.12 -8.60 -16.38
CA LEU A 88 -16.49 -8.14 -16.14
C LEU A 88 -16.69 -6.74 -16.74
N PRO A 89 -17.92 -6.37 -17.17
CA PRO A 89 -18.23 -5.01 -17.60
C PRO A 89 -17.87 -3.93 -16.57
N SER A 90 -18.01 -4.24 -15.27
CA SER A 90 -17.65 -3.33 -14.17
C SER A 90 -16.14 -3.06 -14.05
N GLU A 91 -15.29 -3.87 -14.70
CA GLU A 91 -13.84 -3.70 -14.70
C GLU A 91 -13.36 -2.83 -15.87
N ILE A 92 -14.22 -2.49 -16.84
CA ILE A 92 -13.84 -1.81 -18.09
C ILE A 92 -13.13 -0.49 -17.81
N ASP A 93 -13.70 0.38 -16.99
CA ASP A 93 -13.10 1.69 -16.68
C ASP A 93 -11.70 1.51 -16.07
N GLY A 94 -11.56 0.58 -15.12
CA GLY A 94 -10.27 0.26 -14.52
C GLY A 94 -9.26 -0.33 -15.52
N ILE A 95 -9.70 -1.17 -16.46
CA ILE A 95 -8.83 -1.71 -17.51
C ILE A 95 -8.24 -0.58 -18.37
N LEU A 96 -9.07 0.41 -18.72
CA LEU A 96 -8.66 1.57 -19.52
C LEU A 96 -7.74 2.51 -18.72
N ASP A 97 -8.15 2.89 -17.52
CA ASP A 97 -7.42 3.81 -16.64
C ASP A 97 -5.99 3.31 -16.35
N TYR A 98 -5.83 2.00 -16.18
CA TYR A 98 -4.55 1.37 -15.91
C TYR A 98 -3.83 0.84 -17.16
N SER A 99 -4.35 1.13 -18.37
CA SER A 99 -3.75 0.70 -19.64
C SER A 99 -3.41 -0.80 -19.66
N LEU A 100 -4.40 -1.63 -19.34
CA LEU A 100 -4.30 -3.09 -19.34
C LEU A 100 -4.85 -3.64 -20.67
N THR A 101 -4.19 -4.64 -21.23
CA THR A 101 -4.69 -5.40 -22.38
C THR A 101 -5.65 -6.47 -21.85
N THR A 102 -6.82 -6.65 -22.48
CA THR A 102 -7.81 -7.65 -22.04
C THR A 102 -8.12 -8.70 -23.09
N SER A 103 -8.63 -9.85 -22.64
CA SER A 103 -9.05 -10.94 -23.52
C SER A 103 -10.50 -10.77 -23.97
N ILE A 104 -10.76 -10.96 -25.27
CA ILE A 104 -12.10 -10.91 -25.84
C ILE A 104 -12.53 -12.32 -26.25
N SER A 105 -13.68 -12.75 -25.75
CA SER A 105 -14.30 -14.03 -26.11
C SER A 105 -15.67 -13.85 -26.77
N GLU A 106 -16.29 -12.68 -26.65
CA GLU A 106 -17.63 -12.42 -27.16
C GLU A 106 -17.82 -10.96 -27.65
N PRO A 107 -18.74 -10.72 -28.61
CA PRO A 107 -18.91 -9.39 -29.19
C PRO A 107 -19.48 -8.34 -28.23
N GLN A 108 -20.25 -8.76 -27.22
CA GLN A 108 -20.91 -7.82 -26.32
C GLN A 108 -19.90 -7.04 -25.48
N PHE A 109 -19.01 -7.74 -24.78
CA PHE A 109 -17.97 -7.11 -23.99
C PHE A 109 -17.05 -6.21 -24.84
N ALA A 110 -16.73 -6.64 -26.07
CA ALA A 110 -15.94 -5.81 -27.00
C ALA A 110 -16.63 -4.47 -27.32
N ARG A 111 -17.94 -4.47 -27.58
CA ARG A 111 -18.69 -3.22 -27.84
C ARG A 111 -18.73 -2.30 -26.62
N GLU A 112 -18.90 -2.87 -25.43
CA GLU A 112 -18.92 -2.09 -24.18
C GLU A 112 -17.55 -1.46 -23.92
N LEU A 113 -16.46 -2.23 -24.09
CA LEU A 113 -15.09 -1.72 -23.99
C LEU A 113 -14.81 -0.64 -25.02
N ALA A 114 -15.18 -0.86 -26.29
CA ALA A 114 -14.98 0.12 -27.36
C ALA A 114 -15.71 1.44 -27.08
N LYS A 115 -16.95 1.38 -26.58
CA LYS A 115 -17.72 2.55 -26.21
C LYS A 115 -17.04 3.35 -25.09
N ALA A 116 -16.55 2.67 -24.06
CA ALA A 116 -15.83 3.32 -22.96
C ALA A 116 -14.51 3.92 -23.45
N ALA A 117 -13.72 3.17 -24.22
CA ALA A 117 -12.46 3.63 -24.81
C ALA A 117 -12.65 4.87 -25.70
N ALA A 118 -13.67 4.86 -26.58
CA ALA A 118 -14.04 5.99 -27.42
C ALA A 118 -14.37 7.24 -26.59
N SER A 119 -15.09 7.08 -25.47
CA SER A 119 -15.46 8.19 -24.59
C SER A 119 -14.26 8.84 -23.89
N GLN A 120 -13.17 8.09 -23.69
CA GLN A 120 -11.92 8.57 -23.13
C GLN A 120 -10.90 9.01 -24.21
N GLY A 121 -11.21 8.82 -25.50
CA GLY A 121 -10.29 9.11 -26.60
C GLY A 121 -9.08 8.16 -26.66
N ILE A 122 -9.23 6.93 -26.18
CA ILE A 122 -8.17 5.91 -26.10
C ILE A 122 -8.49 4.76 -27.07
N THR A 123 -7.45 4.15 -27.64
CA THR A 123 -7.55 2.86 -28.33
C THR A 123 -7.10 1.74 -27.39
N ALA A 124 -8.02 0.85 -27.03
CA ALA A 124 -7.73 -0.26 -26.11
C ALA A 124 -7.17 -1.47 -26.86
N LYS A 125 -6.08 -2.04 -26.33
CA LYS A 125 -5.49 -3.26 -26.90
C LYS A 125 -6.21 -4.49 -26.39
N VAL A 126 -6.45 -5.43 -27.30
CA VAL A 126 -7.17 -6.67 -26.99
C VAL A 126 -6.51 -7.89 -27.60
N HIS A 127 -6.66 -9.03 -26.93
CA HIS A 127 -6.32 -10.34 -27.48
C HIS A 127 -7.59 -11.19 -27.64
N ILE A 128 -7.87 -11.69 -28.85
CA ILE A 128 -9.03 -12.58 -29.05
C ILE A 128 -8.67 -13.99 -28.58
N LYS A 129 -9.51 -14.55 -27.71
CA LYS A 129 -9.33 -15.89 -27.17
C LYS A 129 -10.17 -16.89 -27.93
N ILE A 130 -9.53 -17.98 -28.36
CA ILE A 130 -10.16 -19.07 -29.10
C ILE A 130 -10.12 -20.33 -28.24
N ASP A 131 -11.25 -20.99 -28.09
CA ASP A 131 -11.34 -22.29 -27.40
C ASP A 131 -11.18 -23.43 -28.40
N THR A 132 -10.01 -24.06 -28.40
CA THR A 132 -9.71 -25.22 -29.26
C THR A 132 -9.92 -26.57 -28.58
N GLY A 133 -10.51 -26.60 -27.37
CA GLY A 133 -10.78 -27.85 -26.63
C GLY A 133 -10.60 -27.77 -25.12
N MET A 134 -10.22 -26.61 -24.56
CA MET A 134 -10.14 -26.49 -23.10
C MET A 134 -11.53 -26.26 -22.47
N HIS A 135 -12.48 -25.70 -23.22
CA HIS A 135 -13.87 -25.48 -22.77
C HIS A 135 -14.00 -24.64 -21.50
N ARG A 136 -13.09 -23.67 -21.37
CA ARG A 136 -13.05 -22.74 -20.22
C ARG A 136 -13.49 -21.32 -20.59
N SER A 137 -13.04 -20.81 -21.73
CA SER A 137 -13.28 -19.44 -22.20
C SER A 137 -12.73 -19.27 -23.62
N GLY A 138 -13.28 -18.34 -24.38
CA GLY A 138 -12.92 -18.09 -25.78
C GLY A 138 -14.09 -18.43 -26.70
N CYS A 139 -14.09 -17.85 -27.90
CA CYS A 139 -15.03 -18.24 -28.94
C CYS A 139 -14.62 -19.58 -29.55
N SER A 140 -15.56 -20.32 -30.15
CA SER A 140 -15.17 -21.51 -30.92
C SER A 140 -14.44 -21.11 -32.21
N PRO A 141 -13.66 -22.02 -32.83
CA PRO A 141 -13.03 -21.78 -34.13
C PRO A 141 -14.03 -21.33 -35.21
N GLU A 142 -15.24 -21.89 -35.21
CA GLU A 142 -16.29 -21.56 -36.18
C GLU A 142 -16.85 -20.15 -35.98
N GLN A 143 -16.81 -19.63 -34.74
CA GLN A 143 -17.28 -18.30 -34.39
C GLN A 143 -16.21 -17.22 -34.58
N PHE A 144 -14.95 -17.61 -34.78
CA PHE A 144 -13.82 -16.69 -34.78
C PHE A 144 -13.96 -15.59 -35.83
N ALA A 145 -14.28 -15.93 -37.08
CA ALA A 145 -14.41 -14.94 -38.16
C ALA A 145 -15.45 -13.86 -37.82
N SER A 146 -16.62 -14.26 -37.33
CA SER A 146 -17.68 -13.33 -36.94
C SER A 146 -17.29 -12.45 -35.75
N LEU A 147 -16.58 -13.00 -34.76
CA LEU A 147 -16.07 -12.23 -33.64
C LEU A 147 -14.98 -11.25 -34.10
N TYR A 148 -14.04 -11.69 -34.93
CA TYR A 148 -12.96 -10.87 -35.47
C TYR A 148 -13.52 -9.67 -36.24
N ASP A 149 -14.49 -9.87 -37.13
CA ASP A 149 -15.16 -8.79 -37.88
C ASP A 149 -15.87 -7.81 -36.93
N SER A 150 -16.50 -8.33 -35.88
CA SER A 150 -17.18 -7.50 -34.86
C SER A 150 -16.21 -6.65 -34.05
N VAL A 151 -15.00 -7.15 -33.77
CA VAL A 151 -13.99 -6.43 -32.98
C VAL A 151 -13.20 -5.46 -33.86
N SER A 152 -12.80 -5.88 -35.07
CA SER A 152 -12.01 -5.07 -36.00
C SER A 152 -12.76 -3.88 -36.59
N SER A 153 -14.09 -3.92 -36.59
CA SER A 153 -14.95 -2.78 -36.98
C SER A 153 -15.10 -1.70 -35.90
N LEU A 154 -14.48 -1.88 -34.72
CA LEU A 154 -14.51 -0.92 -33.62
C LEU A 154 -13.19 -0.14 -33.58
N ASP A 155 -13.19 1.10 -34.11
CA ASP A 155 -11.99 1.95 -34.23
C ASP A 155 -11.25 2.21 -32.90
N SER A 156 -11.94 2.09 -31.77
CA SER A 156 -11.37 2.27 -30.43
C SER A 156 -10.75 0.99 -29.85
N LEU A 157 -10.66 -0.09 -30.63
CA LEU A 157 -9.98 -1.34 -30.26
C LEU A 157 -8.87 -1.69 -31.25
N GLU A 158 -7.74 -2.15 -30.71
CA GLU A 158 -6.64 -2.72 -31.49
C GLU A 158 -6.51 -4.22 -31.17
N ILE A 159 -6.70 -5.08 -32.17
CA ILE A 159 -6.45 -6.52 -32.03
C ILE A 159 -4.92 -6.73 -32.04
N GLU A 160 -4.31 -6.69 -30.86
CA GLU A 160 -2.86 -6.88 -30.70
C GLU A 160 -2.48 -8.36 -30.84
N GLY A 161 -3.39 -9.29 -30.50
CA GLY A 161 -3.09 -10.70 -30.56
C GLY A 161 -4.28 -11.65 -30.63
N ILE A 162 -3.98 -12.92 -30.89
CA ILE A 162 -4.91 -14.03 -30.74
C ILE A 162 -4.26 -15.16 -29.92
N PHE A 163 -5.08 -15.89 -29.17
CA PHE A 163 -4.55 -16.97 -28.35
C PHE A 163 -5.52 -18.08 -28.02
N SER A 164 -4.95 -19.25 -27.72
CA SER A 164 -5.67 -20.38 -27.14
C SER A 164 -4.87 -20.97 -25.97
N HIS A 165 -5.30 -22.10 -25.41
CA HIS A 165 -4.62 -22.79 -24.30
C HIS A 165 -4.78 -24.31 -24.41
N PHE A 166 -3.66 -25.02 -24.29
CA PHE A 166 -3.68 -26.48 -24.20
C PHE A 166 -4.33 -26.95 -22.90
N ALA A 167 -5.14 -28.01 -22.99
CA ALA A 167 -5.77 -28.65 -21.84
C ALA A 167 -4.86 -29.71 -21.19
N ALA A 168 -4.01 -30.36 -21.97
CA ALA A 168 -3.27 -31.55 -21.55
C ALA A 168 -1.85 -31.65 -22.12
N SER A 169 -1.18 -30.51 -22.30
CA SER A 169 0.18 -30.39 -22.86
C SER A 169 1.25 -31.21 -22.13
N GLU A 170 0.98 -31.57 -20.88
CA GLU A 170 1.84 -32.34 -19.99
C GLU A 170 1.80 -33.84 -20.26
N GLN A 171 0.67 -34.38 -20.74
CA GLN A 171 0.39 -35.83 -20.68
C GLN A 171 -0.24 -36.38 -21.96
N ASP A 172 -1.18 -35.64 -22.57
CA ASP A 172 -1.92 -36.11 -23.76
C ASP A 172 -1.45 -35.38 -25.02
N ARG A 173 -0.46 -36.00 -25.68
CA ARG A 173 0.10 -35.48 -26.93
C ARG A 173 -0.91 -35.51 -28.08
N ILE A 174 -1.83 -36.47 -28.11
CA ILE A 174 -2.81 -36.60 -29.20
C ILE A 174 -3.79 -35.45 -29.12
N TYR A 175 -4.40 -35.26 -27.94
CA TYR A 175 -5.34 -34.16 -27.73
C TYR A 175 -4.68 -32.80 -27.93
N SER A 176 -3.45 -32.62 -27.44
CA SER A 176 -2.70 -31.38 -27.65
C SER A 176 -2.41 -31.12 -29.14
N SER A 177 -2.12 -32.16 -29.94
CA SER A 177 -1.93 -32.01 -31.39
C SER A 177 -3.22 -31.57 -32.10
N ILE A 178 -4.38 -32.09 -31.67
CA ILE A 178 -5.69 -31.66 -32.20
C ILE A 178 -5.93 -30.17 -31.89
N GLN A 179 -5.66 -29.75 -30.65
CA GLN A 179 -5.81 -28.34 -30.26
C GLN A 179 -4.85 -27.41 -31.03
N GLU A 180 -3.61 -27.87 -31.26
CA GLU A 180 -2.61 -27.13 -32.02
C GLU A 180 -3.01 -26.98 -33.49
N GLN A 181 -3.48 -28.06 -34.12
CA GLN A 181 -3.98 -28.03 -35.49
C GLN A 181 -5.19 -27.10 -35.62
N ALA A 182 -6.18 -27.21 -34.73
CA ALA A 182 -7.36 -26.36 -34.74
C ALA A 182 -7.02 -24.88 -34.58
N PHE A 183 -6.02 -24.53 -33.76
CA PHE A 183 -5.53 -23.16 -33.64
C PHE A 183 -4.71 -22.73 -34.86
N GLY A 184 -3.93 -23.65 -35.42
CA GLY A 184 -3.08 -23.52 -36.59
C GLY A 184 -3.86 -23.14 -37.85
N GLU A 185 -5.03 -23.74 -38.02
CA GLU A 185 -5.93 -23.63 -39.17
C GLU A 185 -6.89 -22.43 -39.10
N ILE A 186 -6.85 -21.62 -38.04
CA ILE A 186 -7.63 -20.38 -37.96
C ILE A 186 -7.23 -19.44 -39.09
N ASP A 187 -8.19 -19.12 -39.96
CA ASP A 187 -8.01 -18.15 -41.05
C ASP A 187 -7.97 -16.73 -40.47
N LEU A 188 -6.87 -16.03 -40.75
CA LEU A 188 -6.59 -14.70 -40.22
C LEU A 188 -6.68 -13.68 -41.35
N PRO A 189 -7.60 -12.69 -41.27
CA PRO A 189 -7.67 -11.62 -42.27
C PRO A 189 -6.38 -10.79 -42.36
N ALA A 190 -5.65 -10.67 -41.24
CA ALA A 190 -4.33 -10.09 -41.15
C ALA A 190 -3.55 -10.76 -40.02
N GLU A 191 -2.23 -10.85 -40.14
CA GLU A 191 -1.37 -11.39 -39.09
C GLU A 191 -1.30 -10.42 -37.90
N PRO A 192 -1.76 -10.81 -36.70
CA PRO A 192 -1.66 -9.96 -35.53
C PRO A 192 -0.23 -9.92 -35.00
N ARG A 193 0.06 -8.93 -34.14
CA ARG A 193 1.38 -8.82 -33.51
C ARG A 193 1.73 -10.06 -32.69
N PHE A 194 0.76 -10.64 -31.97
CA PHE A 194 0.99 -11.84 -31.16
C PHE A 194 0.05 -12.98 -31.51
N ARG A 195 0.62 -14.16 -31.73
CA ARG A 195 -0.10 -15.44 -31.83
C ARG A 195 0.51 -16.40 -30.82
N HIS A 196 -0.31 -16.90 -29.88
CA HIS A 196 0.21 -17.71 -28.78
C HIS A 196 -0.73 -18.80 -28.26
N ILE A 197 -0.29 -20.06 -28.28
CA ILE A 197 -1.02 -21.17 -27.63
C ILE A 197 -0.22 -21.83 -26.49
N ALA A 198 1.12 -21.88 -26.62
CA ALA A 198 1.98 -22.65 -25.74
C ALA A 198 2.01 -22.12 -24.30
N ASN A 199 1.75 -23.00 -23.33
CA ASN A 199 2.15 -22.83 -21.94
C ASN A 199 3.57 -23.42 -21.75
N SER A 200 4.13 -23.36 -20.54
CA SER A 200 5.49 -23.85 -20.28
C SER A 200 5.69 -25.34 -20.62
N SER A 201 4.70 -26.20 -20.36
CA SER A 201 4.78 -27.64 -20.66
C SER A 201 4.75 -27.92 -22.16
N ALA A 202 3.91 -27.19 -22.90
CA ALA A 202 3.81 -27.26 -24.35
C ALA A 202 5.14 -26.93 -25.03
N VAL A 203 5.82 -25.87 -24.58
CA VAL A 203 7.15 -25.48 -25.07
C VAL A 203 8.15 -26.62 -24.96
N VAL A 204 8.24 -27.26 -23.79
CA VAL A 204 9.19 -28.36 -23.53
C VAL A 204 8.85 -29.61 -24.35
N ASN A 205 7.57 -29.82 -24.64
CA ASN A 205 7.08 -30.98 -25.38
C ASN A 205 7.06 -30.80 -26.91
N GLY A 206 7.52 -29.64 -27.40
CA GLY A 206 7.64 -29.32 -28.82
C GLY A 206 6.34 -28.85 -29.48
N PHE A 207 5.38 -28.38 -28.69
CA PHE A 207 4.14 -27.76 -29.16
C PHE A 207 4.25 -26.23 -29.19
N GLY A 208 3.29 -25.56 -29.82
CA GLY A 208 3.26 -24.13 -30.04
C GLY A 208 3.85 -23.71 -31.38
N LEU A 209 3.93 -24.61 -32.36
CA LEU A 209 4.45 -24.30 -33.69
C LEU A 209 3.66 -23.14 -34.32
N GLY A 210 4.37 -22.17 -34.89
CA GLY A 210 3.75 -20.97 -35.47
C GLY A 210 3.31 -19.90 -34.44
N SER A 211 3.55 -20.10 -33.15
CA SER A 211 3.43 -19.02 -32.15
C SER A 211 4.68 -18.15 -32.12
N ASN A 212 4.51 -16.83 -32.06
CA ASN A 212 5.61 -15.87 -31.89
C ASN A 212 5.72 -15.34 -30.45
N LEU A 213 4.85 -15.83 -29.56
CA LEU A 213 4.87 -15.55 -28.13
C LEU A 213 4.50 -16.84 -27.37
N VAL A 214 5.23 -17.18 -26.31
CA VAL A 214 4.89 -18.28 -25.40
C VAL A 214 4.53 -17.78 -24.02
N ARG A 215 3.79 -18.56 -23.23
CA ARG A 215 3.40 -18.20 -21.86
C ARG A 215 4.13 -19.06 -20.84
N LEU A 216 5.15 -18.52 -20.21
CA LEU A 216 5.95 -19.22 -19.21
C LEU A 216 5.33 -19.06 -17.82
N GLY A 217 4.94 -20.18 -17.22
CA GLY A 217 4.32 -20.27 -15.90
C GLY A 217 5.12 -21.19 -14.99
N ILE A 218 4.51 -22.26 -14.48
CA ILE A 218 5.02 -23.04 -13.34
C ILE A 218 6.47 -23.55 -13.50
N LEU A 219 6.90 -23.90 -14.72
CA LEU A 219 8.27 -24.38 -14.94
C LEU A 219 9.31 -23.28 -14.69
N SER A 220 8.99 -22.00 -14.93
CA SER A 220 9.91 -20.89 -14.63
C SER A 220 10.11 -20.72 -13.13
N TYR A 221 9.14 -21.15 -12.33
CA TYR A 221 9.21 -21.17 -10.86
C TYR A 221 9.92 -22.41 -10.31
N GLY A 222 10.47 -23.26 -11.17
CA GLY A 222 11.32 -24.36 -10.76
C GLY A 222 10.60 -25.65 -10.40
N ILE A 223 9.37 -25.83 -10.88
CA ILE A 223 8.49 -26.93 -10.49
C ILE A 223 8.22 -27.80 -11.71
N TYR A 224 8.49 -29.10 -11.62
CA TYR A 224 8.16 -30.03 -12.71
C TYR A 224 6.66 -30.34 -12.72
N THR A 225 6.07 -30.42 -13.91
CA THR A 225 4.66 -30.82 -14.09
C THR A 225 4.50 -32.28 -14.50
N HIS A 226 5.58 -32.91 -14.96
CA HIS A 226 5.58 -34.31 -15.34
C HIS A 226 6.98 -34.93 -15.12
N PRO A 227 7.11 -36.19 -14.70
CA PRO A 227 8.40 -36.81 -14.40
C PRO A 227 9.38 -36.84 -15.59
N ASP A 228 8.89 -36.94 -16.82
CA ASP A 228 9.73 -36.99 -18.03
C ASP A 228 10.49 -35.67 -18.33
N GLN A 229 10.14 -34.59 -17.63
CA GLN A 229 10.84 -33.32 -17.69
C GLN A 229 12.15 -33.36 -16.90
N GLN A 230 12.23 -34.23 -15.88
CA GLN A 230 13.45 -34.48 -15.12
C GLN A 230 14.46 -35.17 -16.06
N GLY A 231 15.52 -34.45 -16.43
CA GLY A 231 16.52 -34.87 -17.42
C GLY A 231 16.42 -34.16 -18.78
N LYS A 232 15.30 -33.49 -19.08
CA LYS A 232 15.19 -32.55 -20.21
C LYS A 232 15.52 -31.11 -19.79
N LEU A 233 15.17 -30.77 -18.55
CA LEU A 233 15.33 -29.47 -17.94
C LEU A 233 16.16 -29.58 -16.67
N ASP A 234 17.03 -28.60 -16.46
CA ASP A 234 17.70 -28.38 -15.17
C ASP A 234 17.08 -27.16 -14.48
N ILE A 235 15.85 -27.30 -13.95
CA ILE A 235 15.17 -26.22 -13.24
C ILE A 235 15.29 -26.35 -11.71
N LYS A 236 15.50 -25.21 -11.07
CA LYS A 236 15.76 -25.08 -9.63
C LYS A 236 14.55 -24.48 -8.91
N PRO A 237 14.12 -25.00 -7.75
CA PRO A 237 13.04 -24.40 -6.98
C PRO A 237 13.32 -22.93 -6.67
N VAL A 238 12.37 -22.06 -6.97
CA VAL A 238 12.51 -20.62 -6.70
C VAL A 238 12.08 -20.27 -5.27
N MET A 239 11.09 -20.99 -4.73
CA MET A 239 10.57 -20.77 -3.37
C MET A 239 11.13 -21.79 -2.40
N THR A 240 11.60 -21.32 -1.25
CA THR A 240 11.92 -22.13 -0.07
C THR A 240 11.16 -21.62 1.15
N PHE A 241 10.28 -22.45 1.72
CA PHE A 241 9.56 -22.11 2.96
C PHE A 241 10.28 -22.71 4.16
N LYS A 242 10.65 -21.85 5.10
CA LYS A 242 11.46 -22.20 6.26
C LYS A 242 10.77 -21.84 7.57
N SER A 243 11.19 -22.51 8.63
CA SER A 243 10.80 -22.21 10.00
C SER A 243 11.89 -22.64 10.97
N THR A 244 11.74 -22.29 12.23
CA THR A 244 12.61 -22.74 13.32
C THR A 244 11.91 -23.75 14.19
N LEU A 245 12.66 -24.73 14.69
CA LEU A 245 12.19 -25.64 15.72
C LEU A 245 11.85 -24.86 17.00
N SER A 246 10.59 -24.84 17.44
CA SER A 246 10.18 -24.03 18.60
C SER A 246 10.37 -24.76 19.92
N LEU A 247 10.16 -26.08 19.93
CA LEU A 247 10.26 -26.90 21.13
C LEU A 247 10.69 -28.33 20.78
N VAL A 248 11.47 -28.94 21.68
CA VAL A 248 11.81 -30.37 21.64
C VAL A 248 11.29 -31.03 22.90
N LYS A 249 10.65 -32.18 22.75
CA LYS A 249 10.06 -32.95 23.85
C LYS A 249 10.41 -34.42 23.74
N GLU A 250 10.42 -35.10 24.88
CA GLU A 250 10.52 -36.55 24.96
C GLU A 250 9.15 -37.21 24.79
N ILE A 251 9.12 -38.43 24.28
CA ILE A 251 7.93 -39.27 24.15
C ILE A 251 8.27 -40.73 24.47
N LYS A 252 7.38 -41.41 25.19
CA LYS A 252 7.52 -42.82 25.52
C LYS A 252 6.87 -43.72 24.49
N GLN A 253 7.37 -44.94 24.38
CA GLN A 253 6.76 -45.97 23.54
C GLN A 253 5.27 -46.11 23.85
N GLY A 254 4.43 -46.07 22.81
CA GLY A 254 2.99 -46.20 22.89
C GLY A 254 2.22 -44.91 23.18
N GLU A 255 2.88 -43.79 23.49
CA GLU A 255 2.19 -42.50 23.66
C GLU A 255 1.71 -41.95 22.30
N GLY A 256 0.48 -41.43 22.27
CA GLY A 256 -0.14 -40.84 21.09
C GLY A 256 0.12 -39.34 20.95
N LEU A 257 0.11 -38.82 19.72
CA LEU A 257 0.45 -37.42 19.43
C LEU A 257 -0.66 -36.68 18.66
N GLY A 258 -0.94 -35.45 19.10
CA GLY A 258 -1.80 -34.49 18.41
C GLY A 258 -3.29 -34.88 18.38
N TYR A 259 -4.05 -34.20 17.52
CA TYR A 259 -5.49 -34.43 17.39
C TYR A 259 -5.80 -35.87 17.00
N ASN A 260 -6.76 -36.47 17.70
CA ASN A 260 -7.25 -37.85 17.51
C ASN A 260 -6.16 -38.93 17.63
N LEU A 261 -4.97 -38.59 18.15
CA LEU A 261 -3.88 -39.54 18.37
C LEU A 261 -3.56 -40.38 17.11
N THR A 262 -3.55 -39.74 15.93
CA THR A 262 -3.36 -40.47 14.65
C THR A 262 -1.99 -41.12 14.50
N TRP A 263 -1.04 -40.78 15.37
CA TRP A 263 0.29 -41.35 15.43
C TRP A 263 0.60 -41.73 16.88
N HIS A 264 1.25 -42.88 17.07
CA HIS A 264 1.73 -43.37 18.37
C HIS A 264 3.20 -43.73 18.25
N SER A 265 3.98 -43.40 19.28
CA SER A 265 5.43 -43.62 19.23
C SER A 265 5.79 -45.10 19.23
N PRO A 266 6.54 -45.60 18.23
CA PRO A 266 6.91 -47.02 18.19
C PRO A 266 7.98 -47.38 19.24
N ARG A 267 8.70 -46.39 19.77
CA ARG A 267 9.77 -46.53 20.78
C ARG A 267 9.91 -45.26 21.62
N ASP A 268 10.69 -45.33 22.69
CA ASP A 268 11.14 -44.13 23.40
C ASP A 268 11.96 -43.25 22.46
N GLY A 269 11.69 -41.95 22.47
CA GLY A 269 12.28 -41.02 21.52
C GLY A 269 11.93 -39.57 21.80
N ARG A 270 12.08 -38.74 20.77
CA ARG A 270 11.88 -37.29 20.86
C ARG A 270 11.10 -36.77 19.67
N TYR A 271 10.37 -35.68 19.88
CA TYR A 271 9.70 -34.97 18.81
C TYR A 271 9.89 -33.47 18.91
N GLY A 272 9.74 -32.82 17.77
CA GLY A 272 9.93 -31.40 17.56
C GLY A 272 8.63 -30.71 17.22
N ILE A 273 8.41 -29.50 17.73
CA ILE A 273 7.28 -28.64 17.35
C ILE A 273 7.79 -27.53 16.44
N ILE A 274 7.07 -27.29 15.34
CA ILE A 274 7.36 -26.20 14.39
C ILE A 274 6.15 -25.25 14.39
N PRO A 275 6.33 -23.93 14.52
CA PRO A 275 5.25 -22.94 14.62
C PRO A 275 4.65 -22.57 13.25
N VAL A 276 4.29 -23.60 12.48
CA VAL A 276 3.65 -23.53 11.17
C VAL A 276 2.49 -24.53 11.14
N GLY A 277 1.35 -24.14 10.61
CA GLY A 277 0.22 -25.03 10.41
C GLY A 277 -0.59 -24.73 9.15
N TYR A 278 -1.81 -25.26 9.07
CA TYR A 278 -2.65 -25.07 7.89
C TYR A 278 -3.10 -23.61 7.67
N ALA A 279 -3.11 -22.77 8.71
CA ALA A 279 -3.36 -21.33 8.55
C ALA A 279 -2.17 -20.59 7.88
N ASP A 280 -0.99 -21.20 7.87
CA ASP A 280 0.16 -20.76 7.08
C ASP A 280 0.20 -21.40 5.68
N GLY A 281 -0.80 -22.22 5.33
CA GLY A 281 -0.89 -22.93 4.05
C GLY A 281 -0.10 -24.23 3.98
N TYR A 282 0.37 -24.76 5.11
CA TYR A 282 0.92 -26.12 5.17
C TYR A 282 -0.24 -27.12 5.25
N ASP A 283 -0.51 -27.84 4.16
CA ASP A 283 -1.76 -28.58 3.97
C ASP A 283 -2.06 -29.59 5.10
N TYR A 284 -3.31 -29.65 5.53
CA TYR A 284 -3.78 -30.54 6.59
C TYR A 284 -3.49 -32.02 6.31
N LEU A 285 -3.55 -32.42 5.04
CA LEU A 285 -3.37 -33.80 4.56
C LEU A 285 -1.91 -34.26 4.55
N LEU A 286 -0.96 -33.38 4.85
CA LEU A 286 0.47 -33.71 4.97
C LEU A 286 0.82 -34.39 6.28
N GLY A 287 -0.08 -34.40 7.27
CA GLY A 287 0.12 -35.10 8.53
C GLY A 287 0.40 -36.60 8.33
N ASN A 288 1.45 -37.12 8.96
CA ASN A 288 1.95 -38.48 8.81
C ASN A 288 2.49 -38.85 7.41
N LYS A 289 2.71 -37.87 6.52
CA LYS A 289 3.17 -38.14 5.14
C LYS A 289 4.39 -37.33 4.74
N ALA A 290 4.43 -36.05 5.09
CA ALA A 290 5.49 -35.15 4.67
C ALA A 290 6.81 -35.39 5.41
N LEU A 291 7.90 -34.99 4.77
CA LEU A 291 9.23 -34.92 5.36
C LEU A 291 9.68 -33.45 5.45
N VAL A 292 10.36 -33.11 6.54
CA VAL A 292 10.99 -31.81 6.77
C VAL A 292 12.49 -31.99 6.67
N SER A 293 13.16 -31.13 5.90
CA SER A 293 14.62 -31.15 5.77
C SER A 293 15.28 -30.38 6.91
N THR A 294 16.29 -31.00 7.52
CA THR A 294 17.01 -30.51 8.70
C THR A 294 18.52 -30.61 8.45
N ALA A 295 19.32 -29.98 9.32
CA ALA A 295 20.79 -30.14 9.30
C ALA A 295 21.27 -31.59 9.50
N MET A 296 20.42 -32.49 10.01
CA MET A 296 20.73 -33.92 10.24
C MET A 296 20.05 -34.86 9.24
N GLY A 297 19.42 -34.32 8.19
CA GLY A 297 18.67 -35.11 7.19
C GLY A 297 17.16 -34.90 7.28
N LEU A 298 16.39 -35.84 6.75
CA LEU A 298 14.93 -35.74 6.63
C LEU A 298 14.21 -36.29 7.86
N SER A 299 13.29 -35.51 8.42
CA SER A 299 12.49 -35.86 9.58
C SER A 299 11.00 -35.96 9.19
N PRO A 300 10.29 -37.03 9.54
CA PRO A 300 8.88 -37.18 9.18
C PRO A 300 7.98 -36.28 10.03
N VAL A 301 6.98 -35.68 9.38
CA VAL A 301 5.87 -35.03 10.07
C VAL A 301 4.98 -36.10 10.71
N ILE A 302 4.82 -36.04 12.02
CA ILE A 302 4.06 -37.01 12.83
C ILE A 302 2.83 -36.36 13.46
N GLY A 303 1.72 -37.11 13.46
CA GLY A 303 0.41 -36.62 13.87
C GLY A 303 -0.26 -35.71 12.84
N LYS A 304 -1.42 -35.19 13.20
CA LYS A 304 -2.18 -34.24 12.37
C LYS A 304 -1.53 -32.86 12.39
N VAL A 305 -1.56 -32.19 11.24
CA VAL A 305 -1.26 -30.75 11.12
C VAL A 305 -2.33 -29.96 11.86
N SER A 306 -1.90 -29.08 12.77
CA SER A 306 -2.78 -28.16 13.52
C SER A 306 -2.86 -26.80 12.82
N MET A 307 -3.67 -25.88 13.34
CA MET A 307 -3.85 -24.54 12.73
C MET A 307 -2.52 -23.77 12.60
N ASP A 308 -1.71 -23.81 13.66
CA ASP A 308 -0.49 -22.99 13.78
C ASP A 308 0.76 -23.81 14.07
N MET A 309 0.66 -25.15 14.14
CA MET A 309 1.77 -26.01 14.53
C MET A 309 1.74 -27.36 13.80
N ILE A 310 2.94 -27.86 13.48
CA ILE A 310 3.20 -29.24 13.07
C ILE A 310 4.22 -29.87 14.01
N THR A 311 4.28 -31.20 13.97
CA THR A 311 5.19 -31.99 14.80
C THR A 311 6.03 -32.89 13.92
N ILE A 312 7.32 -33.04 14.25
CA ILE A 312 8.26 -33.89 13.52
C ILE A 312 8.97 -34.89 14.45
N ASP A 313 9.33 -36.06 13.94
CA ASP A 313 10.08 -37.08 14.71
C ASP A 313 11.58 -36.75 14.76
N LEU A 314 12.11 -36.59 15.97
CA LEU A 314 13.51 -36.24 16.21
C LEU A 314 14.30 -37.40 16.87
N THR A 315 13.74 -38.60 16.91
CA THR A 315 14.30 -39.74 17.63
C THR A 315 15.71 -40.09 17.14
N ASP A 316 15.93 -40.08 15.83
CA ASP A 316 17.25 -40.35 15.22
C ASP A 316 18.09 -39.07 15.00
N MET A 317 17.68 -37.93 15.60
CA MET A 317 18.30 -36.63 15.40
C MET A 317 18.72 -36.00 16.73
N PRO A 318 19.66 -36.60 17.48
CA PRO A 318 20.04 -36.17 18.84
C PRO A 318 20.56 -34.72 18.91
N GLY A 319 21.16 -34.22 17.82
CA GLY A 319 21.78 -32.89 17.76
C GLY A 319 20.81 -31.72 17.54
N LEU A 320 19.56 -31.98 17.16
CA LEU A 320 18.58 -30.93 16.92
C LEU A 320 18.01 -30.37 18.23
N LYS A 321 17.88 -29.04 18.28
CA LYS A 321 17.42 -28.25 19.44
C LYS A 321 16.54 -27.08 19.00
N ALA A 322 15.79 -26.53 19.95
CA ALA A 322 14.99 -25.33 19.70
C ALA A 322 15.88 -24.18 19.15
N GLY A 323 15.37 -23.50 18.12
CA GLY A 323 16.09 -22.47 17.36
C GLY A 323 16.74 -22.98 16.07
N ASP A 324 16.88 -24.29 15.86
CA ASP A 324 17.45 -24.82 14.62
C ASP A 324 16.51 -24.58 13.43
N GLU A 325 17.09 -24.19 12.29
CA GLU A 325 16.38 -23.93 11.03
C GLU A 325 15.97 -25.24 10.34
N LEU A 326 14.78 -25.20 9.75
CA LEU A 326 14.14 -26.33 9.07
C LEU A 326 13.57 -25.85 7.73
N VAL A 327 13.69 -26.67 6.69
CA VAL A 327 13.08 -26.43 5.37
C VAL A 327 11.83 -27.30 5.23
N LEU A 328 10.69 -26.64 5.10
CA LEU A 328 9.36 -27.26 4.98
C LEU A 328 8.96 -27.50 3.52
N LEU A 329 9.43 -26.65 2.61
CA LEU A 329 9.21 -26.74 1.17
C LEU A 329 10.38 -26.06 0.45
N GLY A 330 10.75 -26.57 -0.73
CA GLY A 330 11.84 -26.05 -1.55
C GLY A 330 13.22 -26.54 -1.09
N GLY A 331 14.22 -25.69 -1.21
CA GLY A 331 15.62 -26.02 -0.94
C GLY A 331 16.20 -27.07 -1.88
N ASP A 332 17.32 -27.67 -1.47
CA ASP A 332 18.09 -28.60 -2.31
C ASP A 332 17.60 -30.05 -2.25
N ASN A 333 16.75 -30.39 -1.27
CA ASN A 333 16.31 -31.76 -1.10
C ASN A 333 15.13 -32.09 -2.04
N PRO A 334 15.21 -33.18 -2.85
CA PRO A 334 14.13 -33.57 -3.72
C PRO A 334 12.80 -33.81 -3.00
N GLU A 335 12.82 -34.40 -1.80
CA GLU A 335 11.59 -34.73 -1.04
C GLU A 335 10.79 -33.50 -0.62
N THR A 336 11.46 -32.35 -0.47
CA THR A 336 10.82 -31.08 -0.09
C THR A 336 10.39 -30.23 -1.30
N ARG A 337 10.58 -30.70 -2.53
CA ARG A 337 10.08 -30.01 -3.73
C ARG A 337 8.55 -29.94 -3.73
N ALA A 338 7.98 -28.84 -4.23
CA ALA A 338 6.54 -28.59 -4.11
C ALA A 338 5.68 -29.66 -4.83
N GLU A 339 6.11 -30.13 -6.00
CA GLU A 339 5.45 -31.22 -6.75
C GLU A 339 5.52 -32.57 -6.02
N ASN A 340 6.61 -32.84 -5.31
CA ASN A 340 6.76 -34.07 -4.53
C ASN A 340 5.89 -34.02 -3.27
N ILE A 341 5.89 -32.89 -2.56
CA ILE A 341 5.01 -32.65 -1.41
C ILE A 341 3.53 -32.76 -1.82
N ALA A 342 3.14 -32.12 -2.92
CA ALA A 342 1.77 -32.16 -3.43
C ALA A 342 1.31 -33.59 -3.76
N SER A 343 2.22 -34.42 -4.31
CA SER A 343 1.91 -35.81 -4.66
C SER A 343 1.52 -36.68 -3.46
N LEU A 344 2.04 -36.39 -2.25
CA LEU A 344 1.77 -37.16 -1.03
C LEU A 344 0.29 -37.14 -0.62
N TYR A 345 -0.46 -36.11 -1.02
CA TYR A 345 -1.88 -35.99 -0.74
C TYR A 345 -2.74 -35.93 -2.02
N GLY A 346 -2.15 -36.18 -3.18
CA GLY A 346 -2.85 -36.14 -4.47
C GLY A 346 -3.31 -34.73 -4.87
N GLY A 347 -2.62 -33.69 -4.40
CA GLY A 347 -2.92 -32.29 -4.70
C GLY A 347 -2.12 -31.72 -5.86
N SER A 348 -2.20 -30.38 -6.02
CA SER A 348 -1.51 -29.64 -7.07
C SER A 348 -0.39 -28.77 -6.49
N ALA A 349 0.82 -28.82 -7.08
CA ALA A 349 1.92 -27.94 -6.71
C ALA A 349 1.55 -26.45 -6.88
N TYR A 350 0.71 -26.13 -7.88
CA TYR A 350 0.19 -24.78 -8.08
C TYR A 350 -0.62 -24.29 -6.88
N GLU A 351 -1.49 -25.15 -6.35
CA GLU A 351 -2.32 -24.83 -5.19
C GLU A 351 -1.45 -24.67 -3.94
N LEU A 352 -0.53 -25.61 -3.70
CA LEU A 352 0.38 -25.58 -2.57
C LEU A 352 1.17 -24.27 -2.52
N LEU A 353 1.77 -23.85 -3.64
CA LEU A 353 2.56 -22.61 -3.71
C LEU A 353 1.73 -21.34 -3.48
N CYS A 354 0.48 -21.31 -3.98
CA CYS A 354 -0.45 -20.22 -3.73
C CYS A 354 -0.96 -20.16 -2.27
N GLN A 355 -0.76 -21.21 -1.48
CA GLN A 355 -1.22 -21.29 -0.09
C GLN A 355 -0.07 -21.12 0.91
N VAL A 356 1.07 -21.73 0.63
CA VAL A 356 2.17 -21.86 1.59
C VAL A 356 2.77 -20.51 1.97
N GLY A 357 3.14 -20.39 3.23
CA GLY A 357 3.77 -19.21 3.79
C GLY A 357 2.89 -17.98 3.78
N ARG A 358 1.56 -18.08 3.66
CA ARG A 358 0.64 -16.91 3.59
C ARG A 358 0.87 -15.86 4.69
N ARG A 359 1.14 -16.27 5.93
CA ARG A 359 1.46 -15.38 7.06
C ARG A 359 2.97 -15.15 7.27
N ALA A 360 3.81 -15.72 6.41
CA ALA A 360 5.25 -15.59 6.49
C ALA A 360 5.74 -14.42 5.64
N ARG A 361 6.83 -13.79 6.11
CA ARG A 361 7.51 -12.75 5.36
C ARG A 361 8.21 -13.36 4.15
N ARG A 362 8.19 -12.68 3.00
CA ARG A 362 8.98 -13.07 1.82
C ARG A 362 10.29 -12.30 1.81
N TYR A 363 11.40 -13.00 1.65
CA TYR A 363 12.73 -12.45 1.46
C TYR A 363 13.22 -12.82 0.07
N TYR A 364 13.62 -11.83 -0.72
CA TYR A 364 14.04 -12.02 -2.11
C TYR A 364 15.55 -11.98 -2.18
N PHE A 365 16.16 -12.97 -2.82
CA PHE A 365 17.60 -13.11 -2.95
C PHE A 365 18.03 -13.03 -4.41
N LYS A 366 19.21 -12.45 -4.64
CA LYS A 366 19.92 -12.46 -5.92
C LYS A 366 21.40 -12.70 -5.60
N GLU A 367 21.98 -13.77 -6.15
CA GLU A 367 23.37 -14.20 -5.89
C GLU A 367 23.68 -14.31 -4.39
N ASP A 368 22.81 -15.00 -3.63
CA ASP A 368 22.87 -15.19 -2.17
C ASP A 368 22.80 -13.90 -1.32
N ARG A 369 22.53 -12.75 -1.95
CA ARG A 369 22.37 -11.47 -1.26
C ARG A 369 20.89 -11.12 -1.14
N LEU A 370 20.49 -10.68 0.05
CA LEU A 370 19.15 -10.17 0.28
C LEU A 370 18.94 -8.90 -0.56
N PHE A 371 18.05 -8.98 -1.53
CA PHE A 371 17.71 -7.89 -2.44
C PHE A 371 16.56 -7.04 -1.91
N SER A 372 15.51 -7.69 -1.42
CA SER A 372 14.31 -7.03 -0.89
C SER A 372 13.56 -7.95 0.09
N SER A 373 12.56 -7.42 0.77
CA SER A 373 11.62 -8.22 1.56
C SER A 373 10.23 -7.61 1.51
N ALA A 374 9.20 -8.44 1.37
CA ALA A 374 7.81 -8.01 1.43
C ALA A 374 7.29 -8.09 2.87
N PRO A 375 6.37 -7.20 3.31
CA PRO A 375 5.78 -7.26 4.65
C PRO A 375 4.91 -8.51 4.89
N LEU A 376 4.66 -8.84 6.16
CA LEU A 376 4.01 -10.09 6.64
C LEU A 376 2.54 -10.29 6.23
N ALA A 377 1.93 -9.39 5.46
CA ALA A 377 0.57 -9.52 5.01
C ALA A 377 0.37 -8.89 3.62
N ARG A 378 0.32 -9.73 2.57
CA ARG A 378 -0.55 -9.49 1.40
C ARG A 378 -1.94 -10.08 1.71
N ARG A 379 -2.64 -9.56 2.72
CA ARG A 379 -4.03 -9.25 2.42
C ARG A 379 -3.89 -8.00 1.61
N ASP A 380 -4.23 -8.08 0.33
CA ASP A 380 -4.14 -6.97 -0.59
C ASP A 380 -4.63 -5.72 0.12
N PHE A 381 -3.68 -4.87 0.52
CA PHE A 381 -3.99 -3.58 1.08
C PHE A 381 -4.39 -2.75 -0.13
N VAL A 382 -5.57 -3.03 -0.67
CA VAL A 382 -6.19 -2.22 -1.69
C VAL A 382 -6.96 -1.17 -0.92
N PRO A 383 -6.64 0.13 -1.09
CA PRO A 383 -7.37 1.22 -0.47
C PRO A 383 -8.90 1.12 -0.59
N ALA A 384 -9.39 0.41 -1.62
CA ALA A 384 -10.80 0.22 -1.93
C ALA A 384 -11.55 -0.83 -1.06
N ASP A 385 -10.87 -1.68 -0.29
CA ASP A 385 -11.54 -2.65 0.63
C ASP A 385 -12.04 -1.99 1.92
N PHE A 386 -11.68 -0.74 2.13
CA PHE A 386 -12.05 0.06 3.28
C PHE A 386 -12.73 1.33 2.76
N SER A 387 -13.80 1.76 3.43
CA SER A 387 -14.24 3.14 3.26
C SER A 387 -13.07 4.08 3.58
N ASP A 388 -13.02 5.26 2.98
CA ASP A 388 -11.96 6.26 3.25
C ASP A 388 -11.75 6.50 4.75
N SER A 389 -12.83 6.41 5.53
CA SER A 389 -12.80 6.47 7.00
C SER A 389 -12.02 5.33 7.64
N LYS A 390 -12.16 4.10 7.15
CA LYS A 390 -11.51 2.91 7.70
C LYS A 390 -10.07 2.80 7.23
N LEU A 391 -9.76 3.25 6.01
CA LEU A 391 -8.38 3.40 5.55
C LEU A 391 -7.64 4.46 6.38
N SER A 392 -8.31 5.59 6.66
CA SER A 392 -7.77 6.65 7.50
C SER A 392 -7.39 6.15 8.89
N SER A 393 -8.29 5.42 9.56
CA SER A 393 -8.01 4.84 10.89
C SER A 393 -6.85 3.83 10.87
N ILE A 394 -6.66 3.10 9.77
CA ILE A 394 -5.58 2.14 9.64
C ILE A 394 -4.23 2.84 9.45
N ILE A 395 -4.16 3.84 8.58
CA ILE A 395 -2.94 4.63 8.35
C ILE A 395 -2.58 5.39 9.63
N GLU A 396 -3.56 6.03 10.26
CA GLU A 396 -3.41 6.68 11.56
C GLU A 396 -2.84 5.74 12.61
N ALA A 397 -3.44 4.56 12.80
CA ALA A 397 -2.97 3.56 13.77
C ALA A 397 -1.55 3.07 13.46
N ALA A 398 -1.19 2.92 12.18
CA ALA A 398 0.15 2.51 11.78
C ALA A 398 1.20 3.59 12.07
N VAL A 399 0.87 4.86 11.85
CA VAL A 399 1.74 6.00 12.19
C VAL A 399 1.88 6.12 13.71
N SER A 400 0.77 6.01 14.46
CA SER A 400 0.73 5.99 15.92
C SER A 400 1.62 4.90 16.52
N GLN A 401 1.48 3.66 16.02
CA GLN A 401 2.28 2.53 16.48
C GLN A 401 3.78 2.75 16.22
N ARG A 402 4.13 3.36 15.08
CA ARG A 402 5.52 3.60 14.71
C ARG A 402 6.16 4.74 15.48
N LEU A 403 5.38 5.75 15.84
CA LEU A 403 5.81 6.89 16.66
C LEU A 403 5.72 6.60 18.16
N GLY A 404 5.09 5.50 18.56
CA GLY A 404 4.90 5.12 19.95
C GLY A 404 3.97 6.07 20.71
N SER A 405 3.09 6.79 20.00
CA SER A 405 2.17 7.75 20.58
C SER A 405 0.94 7.90 19.69
N ASP A 406 -0.22 7.56 20.25
CA ASP A 406 -1.51 7.66 19.54
C ASP A 406 -1.87 9.10 19.20
N GLU A 407 -1.61 10.03 20.13
CA GLU A 407 -1.86 11.46 19.92
C GLU A 407 -0.99 12.05 18.81
N ILE A 408 0.30 11.72 18.76
CA ILE A 408 1.21 12.25 17.73
C ILE A 408 0.93 11.60 16.38
N GLY A 409 0.60 10.31 16.35
CA GLY A 409 0.28 9.63 15.10
C GLY A 409 -1.02 10.09 14.47
N ALA A 410 -2.05 10.33 15.28
CA ALA A 410 -3.29 11.00 14.87
C ALA A 410 -3.00 12.37 14.23
N LEU A 411 -2.16 13.17 14.89
CA LEU A 411 -1.83 14.51 14.43
C LEU A 411 -1.05 14.51 13.11
N VAL A 412 -0.03 13.66 12.97
CA VAL A 412 0.75 13.54 11.73
C VAL A 412 -0.12 13.04 10.58
N TYR A 413 -1.04 12.12 10.86
CA TYR A 413 -1.99 11.67 9.86
C TYR A 413 -2.90 12.81 9.39
N GLN A 414 -3.56 13.52 10.32
CA GLN A 414 -4.53 14.56 9.98
C GLN A 414 -3.89 15.81 9.34
N GLU A 415 -2.77 16.28 9.87
CA GLU A 415 -2.19 17.57 9.48
C GLU A 415 -1.18 17.48 8.34
N MET A 416 -0.57 16.31 8.12
CA MET A 416 0.41 16.13 7.07
C MET A 416 -0.08 15.16 5.99
N LEU A 417 -0.40 13.92 6.36
CA LEU A 417 -0.66 12.88 5.36
C LEU A 417 -2.02 13.06 4.68
N ALA A 418 -3.10 13.31 5.42
CA ALA A 418 -4.43 13.51 4.85
C ALA A 418 -4.44 14.70 3.89
N ARG A 419 -3.79 15.82 4.23
CA ARG A 419 -3.65 16.98 3.35
C ARG A 419 -2.79 16.69 2.11
N LEU A 420 -1.67 15.99 2.27
CA LEU A 420 -0.78 15.60 1.16
C LEU A 420 -1.44 14.65 0.16
N PHE A 421 -2.32 13.75 0.62
CA PHE A 421 -2.94 12.76 -0.23
C PHE A 421 -4.28 13.19 -0.83
N PHE A 422 -4.98 14.16 -0.23
CA PHE A 422 -6.25 14.67 -0.79
C PHE A 422 -6.07 15.73 -1.87
N ASP A 423 -5.15 16.69 -1.70
CA ASP A 423 -4.97 17.80 -2.65
C ASP A 423 -3.56 17.75 -3.26
N LYS A 424 -3.46 17.14 -4.44
CA LYS A 424 -2.20 16.82 -5.16
C LYS A 424 -1.23 17.99 -5.40
N ASP A 425 -1.64 19.25 -5.20
CA ASP A 425 -0.87 20.43 -5.60
C ASP A 425 -0.68 21.51 -4.49
N GLN A 426 -0.93 21.21 -3.21
CA GLN A 426 -0.63 22.18 -2.14
C GLN A 426 0.76 21.99 -1.55
N ASN A 427 1.57 23.06 -1.58
CA ASN A 427 2.81 23.15 -0.81
C ASN A 427 2.49 23.09 0.69
N ILE A 428 3.33 22.46 1.51
CA ILE A 428 3.15 22.48 2.97
C ILE A 428 3.33 23.93 3.46
N HIS A 429 2.24 24.58 3.86
CA HIS A 429 2.27 25.92 4.45
C HIS A 429 2.66 25.85 5.93
N TYR A 430 3.59 26.71 6.35
CA TYR A 430 4.05 26.78 7.74
C TYR A 430 4.56 28.17 8.09
N ARG A 431 4.60 28.47 9.38
CA ARG A 431 5.05 29.76 9.93
C ARG A 431 6.43 29.63 10.58
N LYS A 432 7.23 30.70 10.57
CA LYS A 432 8.50 30.80 11.28
C LYS A 432 8.51 32.00 12.22
N GLY A 433 9.11 31.84 13.40
CA GLY A 433 9.31 32.94 14.35
C GLY A 433 8.00 33.55 14.79
N PHE A 434 7.08 32.72 15.30
CA PHE A 434 5.75 33.13 15.74
C PHE A 434 5.83 33.84 17.10
N HIS A 435 5.48 35.12 17.13
CA HIS A 435 5.45 35.93 18.35
C HIS A 435 4.04 36.49 18.56
N HIS A 436 3.40 36.14 19.67
CA HIS A 436 2.10 36.67 20.06
C HIS A 436 2.16 37.32 21.43
N THR A 437 1.93 38.63 21.49
CA THR A 437 1.85 39.39 22.73
C THR A 437 0.41 39.80 22.99
N ILE A 438 -0.06 39.55 24.19
CA ILE A 438 -1.41 39.88 24.66
C ILE A 438 -1.26 40.77 25.88
N LYS A 439 -1.93 41.92 25.86
CA LYS A 439 -1.96 42.85 26.97
C LYS A 439 -3.40 43.08 27.41
N LEU A 440 -3.69 42.71 28.65
CA LEU A 440 -4.95 43.02 29.32
C LEU A 440 -4.83 44.39 29.99
N ILE A 441 -5.81 45.26 29.76
CA ILE A 441 -5.85 46.62 30.27
C ILE A 441 -7.17 46.82 31.00
N ASP A 442 -7.12 47.46 32.18
CA ASP A 442 -8.32 47.91 32.87
C ASP A 442 -8.98 49.04 32.06
N GLY A 443 -10.15 48.75 31.48
CA GLY A 443 -10.95 49.71 30.72
C GLY A 443 -12.07 50.34 31.56
N ASP A 444 -12.86 51.21 30.92
CA ASP A 444 -13.97 51.95 31.56
C ASP A 444 -15.16 51.06 31.95
N ASP A 445 -15.29 49.87 31.34
CA ASP A 445 -16.36 48.92 31.62
C ASP A 445 -15.91 47.90 32.68
N PRO A 446 -16.52 47.89 33.88
CA PRO A 446 -16.10 47.03 34.98
C PRO A 446 -16.34 45.54 34.70
N ALA A 447 -17.10 45.16 33.68
CA ALA A 447 -17.32 43.76 33.32
C ALA A 447 -16.21 43.17 32.43
N PHE A 448 -15.37 44.00 31.81
CA PHE A 448 -14.43 43.57 30.77
C PHE A 448 -13.01 44.11 30.95
N PHE A 449 -12.06 43.39 30.35
CA PHE A 449 -10.74 43.90 30.03
C PHE A 449 -10.72 44.40 28.60
N GLU A 450 -10.04 45.51 28.35
CA GLU A 450 -9.58 45.81 27.00
C GLU A 450 -8.36 44.94 26.71
N VAL A 451 -8.35 44.29 25.54
CA VAL A 451 -7.27 43.41 25.12
C VAL A 451 -6.62 43.97 23.88
N GLN A 452 -5.32 44.21 23.97
CA GLN A 452 -4.49 44.58 22.83
C GLN A 452 -3.60 43.40 22.49
N THR A 453 -3.61 42.98 21.22
CA THR A 453 -2.74 41.90 20.75
C THR A 453 -1.83 42.36 19.63
N THR A 454 -0.62 41.83 19.64
CA THR A 454 0.36 41.94 18.55
C THR A 454 0.78 40.54 18.17
N LEU A 455 0.46 40.14 16.93
CA LEU A 455 0.91 38.88 16.34
C LEU A 455 1.91 39.17 15.22
N SER A 456 3.05 38.49 15.23
CA SER A 456 4.01 38.53 14.12
C SER A 456 4.62 37.16 13.81
N TYR A 457 4.88 36.92 12.53
CA TYR A 457 5.48 35.67 12.02
C TYR A 457 5.93 35.85 10.58
N ARG A 458 6.73 34.91 10.07
CA ARG A 458 7.07 34.80 8.65
C ARG A 458 6.36 33.64 7.99
N LYS A 459 5.85 33.86 6.78
CA LYS A 459 5.17 32.84 5.95
C LYS A 459 5.32 33.24 4.48
N VAL A 460 5.21 32.27 3.56
CA VAL A 460 5.01 32.58 2.14
C VAL A 460 3.65 33.23 1.95
N LEU A 461 3.61 34.39 1.28
CA LEU A 461 2.36 35.08 0.98
C LEU A 461 1.61 34.33 -0.13
N ASP A 462 0.44 33.77 0.20
CA ASP A 462 -0.32 32.92 -0.74
C ASP A 462 -1.21 33.72 -1.70
N ASN A 463 -1.78 34.82 -1.22
CA ASN A 463 -2.70 35.67 -1.97
C ASN A 463 -2.34 37.15 -1.78
N ASP A 464 -2.80 38.01 -2.68
CA ASP A 464 -2.65 39.47 -2.58
C ASP A 464 -3.58 40.11 -1.51
N TYR A 465 -4.26 39.27 -0.74
CA TYR A 465 -5.10 39.62 0.39
C TYR A 465 -5.11 38.49 1.42
N PHE A 466 -5.57 38.78 2.63
CA PHE A 466 -6.03 37.75 3.56
C PHE A 466 -7.14 38.29 4.47
N ILE A 467 -7.71 37.40 5.28
CA ILE A 467 -8.83 37.70 6.16
C ILE A 467 -8.41 37.55 7.62
N VAL A 468 -8.89 38.49 8.42
CA VAL A 468 -8.97 38.36 9.87
C VAL A 468 -10.44 38.13 10.24
N ALA A 469 -10.73 37.00 10.88
CA ALA A 469 -12.09 36.61 11.24
C ALA A 469 -12.32 36.71 12.75
N CYS A 470 -13.38 37.37 13.17
CA CYS A 470 -13.86 37.37 14.55
C CYS A 470 -15.27 36.79 14.59
N ALA A 471 -15.43 35.60 15.16
CA ALA A 471 -16.70 34.88 15.23
C ALA A 471 -17.33 35.02 16.62
N GLN A 472 -18.66 34.96 16.70
CA GLN A 472 -19.38 35.03 17.96
C GLN A 472 -19.47 33.66 18.68
N SER A 473 -19.43 32.55 17.95
CA SER A 473 -19.47 31.19 18.53
C SER A 473 -18.42 30.26 17.92
N GLU A 474 -18.12 29.15 18.61
CA GLU A 474 -17.19 28.11 18.14
C GLU A 474 -17.65 27.50 16.83
N GLU A 475 -18.96 27.26 16.65
CA GLU A 475 -19.53 26.68 15.44
C GLU A 475 -19.28 27.56 14.21
N VAL A 476 -19.36 28.89 14.39
CA VAL A 476 -19.08 29.84 13.32
C VAL A 476 -17.59 29.89 13.03
N LEU A 477 -16.75 29.90 14.08
CA LEU A 477 -15.29 29.96 13.92
C LEU A 477 -14.74 28.72 13.19
N GLN A 478 -15.31 27.54 13.43
CA GLN A 478 -14.97 26.27 12.77
C GLN A 478 -14.94 26.37 11.24
N ALA A 479 -15.86 27.12 10.63
CA ALA A 479 -15.91 27.30 9.18
C ALA A 479 -14.65 27.99 8.62
N TYR A 480 -13.98 28.83 9.43
CA TYR A 480 -12.79 29.57 9.02
C TYR A 480 -11.49 28.78 9.19
N PHE A 481 -11.48 27.66 9.92
CA PHE A 481 -10.28 26.82 10.04
C PHE A 481 -9.93 26.10 8.72
N LYS A 482 -10.91 25.89 7.84
CA LYS A 482 -10.72 25.24 6.53
C LYS A 482 -10.37 26.22 5.41
N ARG A 483 -10.42 27.52 5.68
CA ARG A 483 -10.15 28.59 4.71
C ARG A 483 -8.68 28.96 4.74
N SER A 484 -7.99 28.77 3.61
CA SER A 484 -6.57 29.12 3.44
C SER A 484 -6.32 30.63 3.33
N ASP A 485 -7.35 31.42 3.03
CA ASP A 485 -7.28 32.88 2.93
C ASP A 485 -7.45 33.59 4.29
N VAL A 486 -7.47 32.87 5.41
CA VAL A 486 -7.70 33.42 6.77
C VAL A 486 -6.45 33.23 7.64
N GLU A 487 -5.87 34.34 8.10
CA GLU A 487 -4.59 34.37 8.81
C GLU A 487 -4.72 34.52 10.34
N TYR A 488 -5.76 35.23 10.81
CA TYR A 488 -6.05 35.43 12.23
C TYR A 488 -7.51 35.16 12.54
N ARG A 489 -7.75 34.53 13.68
CA ARG A 489 -9.05 34.04 14.14
C ARG A 489 -9.25 34.44 15.59
N TRP A 490 -10.39 35.02 15.91
CA TRP A 490 -10.78 35.39 17.27
C TRP A 490 -12.18 34.87 17.58
N LEU A 491 -12.36 34.27 18.77
CA LEU A 491 -13.66 33.92 19.31
C LEU A 491 -14.09 35.02 20.28
N MET A 492 -15.15 35.73 19.94
CA MET A 492 -15.83 36.63 20.85
C MET A 492 -16.69 35.83 21.82
N ASP A 493 -16.90 36.33 23.03
CA ASP A 493 -17.83 35.70 23.98
C ASP A 493 -19.28 35.89 23.51
N ASP A 494 -20.10 34.83 23.58
CA ASP A 494 -21.48 34.81 23.08
C ASP A 494 -22.36 35.94 23.66
N ASN A 495 -22.02 36.46 24.85
CA ASN A 495 -22.76 37.53 25.51
C ASN A 495 -22.47 38.93 24.92
N PHE A 496 -21.56 39.05 23.94
CA PHE A 496 -21.30 40.30 23.23
C PHE A 496 -22.09 40.40 21.93
N GLU A 497 -22.63 41.58 21.67
CA GLU A 497 -23.01 41.95 20.32
C GLU A 497 -21.74 42.19 19.49
N LEU A 498 -21.58 41.40 18.45
CA LEU A 498 -20.42 41.46 17.58
C LEU A 498 -20.48 42.73 16.71
N THR A 499 -19.65 43.74 17.03
CA THR A 499 -19.60 45.00 16.28
C THR A 499 -18.16 45.43 15.96
N PRO A 500 -17.93 46.22 14.90
CA PRO A 500 -16.61 46.74 14.56
C PRO A 500 -15.95 47.61 15.66
N GLN A 501 -16.73 48.09 16.63
CA GLN A 501 -16.22 48.81 17.80
C GLN A 501 -15.68 47.85 18.88
N ARG A 502 -16.17 46.61 18.92
CA ARG A 502 -15.79 45.59 19.91
C ARG A 502 -14.63 44.72 19.47
N PHE A 503 -14.41 44.56 18.17
CA PHE A 503 -13.21 43.94 17.60
C PHE A 503 -12.73 44.77 16.42
N SER A 504 -11.48 45.24 16.48
CA SER A 504 -10.89 46.07 15.45
C SER A 504 -9.41 45.75 15.22
N ILE A 505 -8.95 45.98 13.99
CA ILE A 505 -7.53 45.92 13.65
C ILE A 505 -6.96 47.33 13.85
N SER A 506 -5.97 47.47 14.73
CA SER A 506 -5.35 48.78 15.02
C SER A 506 -4.26 49.13 14.01
N SER A 507 -3.55 48.13 13.49
CA SER A 507 -2.64 48.24 12.35
C SER A 507 -2.35 46.85 11.80
N ILE A 508 -2.01 46.77 10.52
CA ILE A 508 -1.69 45.50 9.88
C ILE A 508 -0.68 45.70 8.75
N LYS A 509 0.39 44.92 8.78
CA LYS A 509 1.50 45.02 7.84
C LYS A 509 1.88 43.67 7.27
N VAL A 510 2.29 43.70 6.01
CA VAL A 510 3.04 42.62 5.36
C VAL A 510 4.30 43.23 4.76
N ALA A 511 5.47 42.68 5.11
CA ALA A 511 6.75 43.36 4.97
C ALA A 511 6.72 44.74 5.63
N ASP A 512 6.95 45.81 4.87
CA ASP A 512 6.86 47.20 5.31
C ASP A 512 5.60 47.93 4.78
N ILE A 513 4.63 47.19 4.23
CA ILE A 513 3.42 47.75 3.61
C ILE A 513 2.27 47.70 4.62
N GLU A 514 1.70 48.86 4.96
CA GLU A 514 0.45 48.96 5.73
C GLU A 514 -0.74 48.60 4.83
N LEU A 515 -1.61 47.69 5.27
CA LEU A 515 -2.73 47.23 4.45
C LEU A 515 -4.00 48.04 4.71
N GLU A 516 -4.84 48.10 3.67
CA GLU A 516 -6.20 48.62 3.79
C GLU A 516 -7.13 47.51 4.31
N THR A 517 -8.02 47.86 5.23
CA THR A 517 -8.99 46.93 5.83
C THR A 517 -10.41 47.25 5.39
N ALA A 518 -11.11 46.26 4.84
CA ALA A 518 -12.54 46.32 4.54
C ALA A 518 -13.30 45.33 5.42
N VAL A 519 -14.24 45.83 6.22
CA VAL A 519 -15.04 45.00 7.15
C VAL A 519 -16.33 44.56 6.47
N GLN A 520 -16.57 43.26 6.43
CA GLN A 520 -17.83 42.64 6.06
C GLN A 520 -18.42 41.97 7.30
N GLN A 521 -19.56 42.50 7.76
CA GLN A 521 -20.27 41.97 8.93
C GLN A 521 -21.41 41.06 8.49
N SER A 522 -21.40 39.82 8.98
CA SER A 522 -22.57 38.94 8.98
C SER A 522 -23.20 38.93 10.38
N LEU A 523 -24.30 38.19 10.55
CA LEU A 523 -25.02 38.13 11.84
C LEU A 523 -24.10 37.68 12.99
N ASP A 524 -23.21 36.72 12.72
CA ASP A 524 -22.44 36.00 13.74
C ASP A 524 -20.90 36.05 13.50
N CYS A 525 -20.43 36.83 12.51
CA CYS A 525 -19.00 36.99 12.21
C CYS A 525 -18.63 38.36 11.62
N LEU A 526 -17.44 38.86 11.98
CA LEU A 526 -16.76 39.98 11.33
C LEU A 526 -15.62 39.44 10.48
N GLU A 527 -15.78 39.49 9.16
CA GLU A 527 -14.70 39.22 8.21
C GLU A 527 -14.02 40.53 7.82
N ILE A 528 -12.75 40.67 8.16
CA ILE A 528 -11.96 41.85 7.83
C ILE A 528 -10.96 41.47 6.74
N ARG A 529 -11.27 41.87 5.50
CA ARG A 529 -10.38 41.68 4.36
C ARG A 529 -9.26 42.71 4.43
N CYS A 530 -8.02 42.23 4.44
CA CYS A 530 -6.80 43.02 4.50
C CYS A 530 -6.08 42.88 3.16
N SER A 531 -5.89 43.99 2.45
CA SER A 531 -5.30 43.99 1.11
C SER A 531 -4.54 45.27 0.80
N HIS A 532 -3.60 45.19 -0.12
CA HIS A 532 -2.94 46.38 -0.69
C HIS A 532 -2.48 46.05 -2.13
N PRO A 533 -2.60 46.96 -3.11
CA PRO A 533 -2.25 46.67 -4.50
C PRO A 533 -0.83 46.12 -4.70
N SER A 534 0.13 46.58 -3.89
CA SER A 534 1.53 46.15 -3.95
C SER A 534 1.78 44.71 -3.47
N LEU A 535 0.82 44.05 -2.79
CA LEU A 535 0.97 42.66 -2.37
C LEU A 535 1.07 41.68 -3.54
N ASN A 536 0.46 42.02 -4.68
CA ASN A 536 0.54 41.22 -5.91
C ASN A 536 1.98 40.91 -6.34
N ASN A 537 2.92 41.81 -6.06
CA ASN A 537 4.34 41.62 -6.40
C ASN A 537 5.11 40.75 -5.41
N LEU A 538 4.50 40.40 -4.27
CA LEU A 538 5.12 39.64 -3.17
C LEU A 538 4.53 38.22 -3.03
N VAL A 539 3.44 37.91 -3.74
CA VAL A 539 2.82 36.57 -3.74
C VAL A 539 3.84 35.51 -4.16
N GLY A 540 3.89 34.39 -3.42
CA GLY A 540 4.83 33.30 -3.63
C GLY A 540 6.21 33.50 -2.98
N SER A 541 6.43 34.58 -2.23
CA SER A 541 7.67 34.81 -1.48
C SER A 541 7.43 34.88 0.04
N GLU A 542 8.46 34.56 0.84
CA GLU A 542 8.40 34.64 2.31
C GLU A 542 8.39 36.11 2.75
N GLN A 543 7.39 36.50 3.55
CA GLN A 543 7.19 37.85 4.04
C GLN A 543 6.95 37.86 5.56
N ASP A 544 7.29 38.98 6.20
CA ASP A 544 6.94 39.25 7.60
C ASP A 544 5.49 39.73 7.69
N PHE A 545 4.71 39.14 8.58
CA PHE A 545 3.35 39.55 8.90
C PHE A 545 3.32 40.19 10.28
N VAL A 546 2.59 41.29 10.43
CA VAL A 546 2.30 41.93 11.72
C VAL A 546 0.83 42.29 11.77
N ILE A 547 0.10 41.73 12.74
CA ILE A 547 -1.34 41.97 12.94
C ILE A 547 -1.53 42.49 14.35
N ASN A 548 -2.00 43.73 14.48
CA ASN A 548 -2.34 44.33 15.75
C ASN A 548 -3.85 44.45 15.88
N THR A 549 -4.42 43.92 16.96
CA THR A 549 -5.87 43.98 17.20
C THR A 549 -6.18 44.60 18.56
N ARG A 550 -7.37 45.18 18.64
CA ARG A 550 -7.98 45.69 19.87
C ARG A 550 -9.36 45.06 20.02
N THR A 551 -9.59 44.43 21.16
CA THR A 551 -10.83 43.71 21.47
C THR A 551 -11.19 43.81 22.95
N TYR A 552 -12.30 43.21 23.36
CA TYR A 552 -12.74 43.12 24.75
C TYR A 552 -12.80 41.67 25.21
N TYR A 553 -12.49 41.43 26.48
CA TYR A 553 -12.51 40.09 27.07
C TYR A 553 -13.20 40.08 28.44
N PRO A 554 -14.11 39.13 28.72
CA PRO A 554 -14.82 39.07 29.99
C PRO A 554 -13.91 38.84 31.19
N ARG A 555 -14.10 39.63 32.25
CA ARG A 555 -13.37 39.42 33.52
C ARG A 555 -13.76 38.11 34.21
N ASN A 556 -15.00 37.67 34.01
CA ASN A 556 -15.55 36.42 34.57
C ASN A 556 -15.20 35.16 33.77
N SER A 557 -14.46 35.28 32.65
CA SER A 557 -14.04 34.11 31.87
C SER A 557 -12.95 33.29 32.58
N HIS A 558 -12.14 33.95 33.43
CA HIS A 558 -11.08 33.33 34.27
C HIS A 558 -10.00 32.54 33.51
N GLN A 559 -10.01 32.55 32.17
CA GLN A 559 -8.99 31.94 31.34
C GLN A 559 -8.87 32.69 30.01
N LEU A 560 -7.70 32.66 29.36
CA LEU A 560 -7.50 33.14 28.00
C LEU A 560 -6.61 32.13 27.26
N SER A 561 -7.06 31.68 26.09
CA SER A 561 -6.39 30.61 25.34
C SER A 561 -5.86 31.11 24.00
N VAL A 562 -4.66 30.65 23.64
CA VAL A 562 -4.04 30.87 22.33
C VAL A 562 -3.78 29.52 21.70
N PHE A 563 -4.29 29.30 20.49
CA PHE A 563 -4.08 28.06 19.74
C PHE A 563 -3.30 28.30 18.45
N ILE A 564 -2.42 27.37 18.15
CA ILE A 564 -1.64 27.30 16.93
C ILE A 564 -2.39 26.37 15.97
N THR A 565 -2.75 26.91 14.81
CA THR A 565 -3.59 26.23 13.82
C THR A 565 -2.79 25.72 12.62
N GLU A 566 -1.53 26.11 12.50
CA GLU A 566 -0.64 25.76 11.40
C GLU A 566 0.70 25.25 11.94
N PRO A 567 1.40 24.34 11.24
CA PRO A 567 2.77 23.98 11.58
C PRO A 567 3.63 25.23 11.73
N THR A 568 4.30 25.36 12.87
CA THR A 568 5.03 26.57 13.24
C THR A 568 6.40 26.22 13.78
N GLN A 569 7.43 26.88 13.25
CA GLN A 569 8.81 26.75 13.72
C GLN A 569 9.18 27.92 14.63
N GLY A 570 9.45 27.64 15.91
CA GLY A 570 9.75 28.64 16.93
C GLY A 570 8.50 29.44 17.35
N VAL A 571 8.14 29.38 18.63
CA VAL A 571 6.93 29.98 19.20
C VAL A 571 7.29 30.78 20.45
N SER A 572 6.79 32.01 20.54
CA SER A 572 6.88 32.90 21.69
C SER A 572 5.51 33.53 21.97
N ILE A 573 4.85 33.13 23.06
CA ILE A 573 3.53 33.66 23.46
C ILE A 573 3.67 34.36 24.82
N SER A 574 3.21 35.59 24.95
CA SER A 574 3.24 36.32 26.22
C SER A 574 1.94 37.01 26.58
N LEU A 575 1.65 37.01 27.88
CA LEU A 575 0.51 37.71 28.49
C LEU A 575 1.04 38.73 29.51
N GLU A 576 0.62 39.98 29.37
CA GLU A 576 0.79 41.06 30.35
C GLU A 576 -0.56 41.35 31.00
N SER A 577 -0.67 41.11 32.32
CA SER A 577 -1.90 41.31 33.09
C SER A 577 -1.89 42.64 33.87
N PRO A 578 -3.05 43.25 34.15
CA PRO A 578 -3.14 44.39 35.06
C PRO A 578 -2.94 43.97 36.52
N ASP A 579 -2.65 44.94 37.39
CA ASP A 579 -2.37 44.69 38.82
C ASP A 579 -3.56 44.07 39.58
N CYS A 580 -4.78 44.19 39.05
CA CYS A 580 -5.97 43.57 39.65
C CYS A 580 -5.99 42.04 39.50
N ILE A 581 -5.19 41.46 38.59
CA ILE A 581 -5.02 40.01 38.45
C ILE A 581 -3.77 39.59 39.21
N GLN A 582 -3.96 38.97 40.38
CA GLN A 582 -2.85 38.65 41.29
C GLN A 582 -2.10 37.36 40.92
N ASN A 583 -2.80 36.37 40.36
CA ASN A 583 -2.23 35.06 40.04
C ASN A 583 -2.67 34.66 38.64
N VAL A 584 -1.71 34.28 37.80
CA VAL A 584 -1.99 33.70 36.48
C VAL A 584 -1.24 32.37 36.38
N GLU A 585 -1.97 31.28 36.22
CA GLU A 585 -1.43 29.98 35.87
C GLU A 585 -1.26 29.87 34.35
N CYS A 586 -0.19 29.23 33.90
CA CYS A 586 0.14 29.09 32.48
C CYS A 586 0.27 27.61 32.17
N ILE A 587 -0.61 27.11 31.31
CA ILE A 587 -0.74 25.70 30.95
C ILE A 587 -0.38 25.57 29.46
N PRO A 588 0.88 25.24 29.12
CA PRO A 588 1.26 24.98 27.74
C PRO A 588 0.72 23.61 27.30
N ILE A 589 0.20 23.57 26.07
CA ILE A 589 -0.27 22.35 25.42
C ILE A 589 0.53 22.26 24.11
N TYR A 590 1.65 21.53 24.08
CA TYR A 590 2.53 21.52 22.90
C TYR A 590 2.71 20.10 22.34
N SER A 591 2.46 19.96 21.04
CA SER A 591 2.77 18.77 20.25
C SER A 591 4.07 19.01 19.47
N GLY A 592 5.15 18.31 19.86
CA GLY A 592 6.48 18.45 19.28
C GLY A 592 7.54 17.61 20.00
N GLN A 593 8.81 17.69 19.57
CA GLN A 593 9.92 16.92 20.18
C GLN A 593 10.09 17.21 21.68
N ASN A 594 9.92 18.46 22.09
CA ASN A 594 9.88 18.84 23.50
C ASN A 594 8.46 19.30 23.85
N LYS A 595 7.77 18.52 24.70
CA LYS A 595 6.40 18.79 25.16
C LYS A 595 6.31 19.91 26.21
N TYR A 596 7.46 20.35 26.75
CA TYR A 596 7.52 21.33 27.83
C TYR A 596 8.32 22.57 27.39
N PRO A 597 7.65 23.65 26.95
CA PRO A 597 8.33 24.89 26.58
C PRO A 597 8.93 25.60 27.80
N ALA A 598 9.89 26.51 27.56
CA ALA A 598 10.44 27.35 28.61
C ALA A 598 9.39 28.40 29.02
N ILE A 599 9.13 28.52 30.32
CA ILE A 599 8.22 29.52 30.88
C ILE A 599 9.02 30.47 31.75
N SER A 600 8.94 31.77 31.47
CA SER A 600 9.52 32.82 32.30
C SER A 600 8.45 33.76 32.83
N ARG A 601 8.61 34.21 34.08
CA ARG A 601 7.68 35.10 34.78
C ARG A 601 8.44 36.33 35.27
N ARG A 602 7.98 37.53 34.90
CA ARG A 602 8.55 38.81 35.35
C ARG A 602 7.42 39.78 35.71
N SER A 603 7.27 40.07 37.00
CA SER A 603 6.19 40.92 37.52
C SER A 603 4.82 40.47 37.01
N SER A 604 4.10 41.30 36.25
CA SER A 604 2.79 41.02 35.64
C SER A 604 2.86 40.38 34.24
N ARG A 605 4.03 39.94 33.78
CA ARG A 605 4.22 39.31 32.46
C ARG A 605 4.63 37.85 32.57
N ILE A 606 3.93 36.99 31.82
CA ILE A 606 4.29 35.60 31.58
C ILE A 606 4.71 35.44 30.11
N LEU A 607 5.80 34.73 29.87
CA LEU A 607 6.34 34.46 28.53
C LEU A 607 6.61 32.95 28.39
N VAL A 608 6.10 32.35 27.32
CA VAL A 608 6.25 30.95 26.95
C VAL A 608 7.01 30.89 25.63
N GLU A 609 8.16 30.21 25.62
CA GLU A 609 9.09 30.16 24.48
C GLU A 609 9.55 28.74 24.15
N THR A 610 9.71 28.45 22.87
CA THR A 610 10.34 27.24 22.36
C THR A 610 11.68 27.54 21.69
N ASP A 611 12.48 26.51 21.42
CA ASP A 611 13.69 26.69 20.63
C ASP A 611 13.32 27.22 19.21
N PRO A 612 14.04 28.22 18.66
CA PRO A 612 13.73 28.79 17.35
C PRO A 612 13.71 27.80 16.18
N GLN A 613 14.38 26.65 16.31
CA GLN A 613 14.39 25.59 15.29
C GLN A 613 13.34 24.50 15.57
N GLN A 614 12.71 24.51 16.74
CA GLN A 614 11.73 23.50 17.12
C GLN A 614 10.41 23.65 16.36
N TRP A 615 9.93 22.54 15.81
CA TRP A 615 8.63 22.43 15.16
C TRP A 615 7.53 22.18 16.19
N ILE A 616 6.49 23.02 16.12
CA ILE A 616 5.27 22.95 16.90
C ILE A 616 4.12 22.69 15.93
N PHE A 617 3.36 21.63 16.19
CA PHE A 617 2.27 21.20 15.31
C PHE A 617 0.93 21.84 15.73
N PRO A 618 -0.08 21.85 14.84
CA PRO A 618 -1.42 22.34 15.14
C PRO A 618 -2.04 21.71 16.39
N MET A 619 -3.06 22.36 16.95
CA MET A 619 -3.67 22.05 18.25
C MET A 619 -2.73 22.25 19.45
N SER A 620 -1.51 22.77 19.22
CA SER A 620 -0.67 23.33 20.27
C SER A 620 -1.17 24.70 20.70
N GLY A 621 -0.75 25.17 21.88
CA GLY A 621 -1.19 26.44 22.42
C GLY A 621 -0.78 26.68 23.86
N VAL A 622 -1.33 27.75 24.43
CA VAL A 622 -1.17 28.11 25.84
C VAL A 622 -2.52 28.55 26.38
N VAL A 623 -2.90 28.04 27.54
CA VAL A 623 -4.02 28.54 28.33
C VAL A 623 -3.47 29.32 29.53
N PHE A 624 -3.89 30.57 29.67
CA PHE A 624 -3.60 31.41 30.84
C PHE A 624 -4.85 31.46 31.72
N ALA A 625 -4.83 30.81 32.89
CA ALA A 625 -5.95 30.80 33.85
C ALA A 625 -5.68 31.78 34.99
N TYR A 626 -6.64 32.60 35.39
CA TYR A 626 -6.41 33.71 36.34
C TYR A 626 -7.58 34.06 37.27
#